data_AF-A0A2V8KUN2-F1
#
_entry.id   AF-A0A2V8KUN2-F1
#
_cell.length_a   1.000
_cell.length_b   1.000
_cell.length_c   1.000
_cell.angle_alpha   90.00
_cell.angle_beta   90.00
_cell.angle_gamma   90.00
#
_symmetry.space_group_name_H-M   'P 1'
#
loop_
_entity.id
_entity.type
_entity.pdbx_description
1 polymer ?
#
loop_
_entity_poly.entity_id
_entity_poly.type
_entity_poly.pdbx_seq_one_letter_code
_entity_poly.pdbx_strand_id
1 'polypeptide(L)'
;MLRVSSASTVAVSALRAHYNERGDFLISPTLPVSEADLPHSSELLFPHLAIGSGCEMQFVLFSGRATSSSGTIYFFDQNGTPLSLALRQ
;
A
#
# COMPACT_ATOMS: atom_id res chain seq x y z
N MET A 1 -6.82 9.54 -1.99
CA MET A 1 -5.47 9.37 -2.55
C MET A 1 -4.93 10.74 -2.91
N LEU A 2 -3.74 11.11 -2.43
CA LEU A 2 -3.07 12.36 -2.83
C LEU A 2 -2.14 12.04 -4.01
N ARG A 3 -2.27 12.80 -5.10
CA ARG A 3 -1.40 12.68 -6.28
C ARG A 3 -0.64 13.99 -6.46
N VAL A 4 0.66 13.88 -6.75
CA VAL A 4 1.55 15.02 -7.00
C VAL A 4 2.17 14.84 -8.38
N SER A 5 2.13 15.88 -9.21
CA SER A 5 2.76 15.91 -10.53
C SER A 5 3.65 17.13 -10.66
N SER A 6 4.79 16.97 -11.32
CA SER A 6 5.76 18.04 -11.58
C SER A 6 6.33 17.89 -12.99
N ALA A 7 6.58 19.01 -13.68
CA ALA A 7 7.27 19.05 -14.96
C ALA A 7 8.80 18.90 -14.83
N SER A 8 9.31 18.88 -13.59
CA SER A 8 10.73 18.74 -13.26
C SER A 8 10.92 17.69 -12.15
N THR A 9 12.12 17.13 -12.04
CA THR A 9 12.46 16.15 -11.01
C THR A 9 12.20 16.71 -9.61
N VAL A 10 11.49 15.94 -8.78
CA VAL A 10 11.16 16.30 -7.39
C VAL A 10 11.46 15.12 -6.47
N ALA A 11 11.93 15.42 -5.26
CA ALA A 11 11.95 14.47 -4.16
C ALA A 11 10.71 14.71 -3.30
N VAL A 12 10.01 13.64 -2.91
CA VAL A 12 8.77 13.72 -2.13
C VAL A 12 8.91 12.87 -0.88
N SER A 13 8.35 13.34 0.23
CA SER A 13 8.09 12.55 1.44
C SER A 13 6.66 12.83 1.87
N ALA A 14 5.89 11.79 2.17
CA ALA A 14 4.51 11.95 2.58
C ALA A 14 4.31 11.47 4.02
N LEU A 15 3.54 12.25 4.77
CA LEU A 15 3.22 12.03 6.17
C LEU A 15 1.71 12.21 6.33
N ARG A 16 1.06 11.31 7.05
CA ARG A 16 -0.33 11.44 7.47
C ARG A 16 -0.35 11.87 8.93
N ALA A 17 -0.89 13.06 9.19
CA ALA A 17 -1.20 13.54 10.52
C ALA A 17 -2.69 13.32 10.82
N HIS A 18 -3.02 12.88 12.03
CA HIS A 18 -4.39 12.84 12.53
C HIS A 18 -4.43 13.06 14.04
N TYR A 19 -5.58 13.52 14.53
CA TYR A 19 -5.91 13.49 15.95
C TYR A 19 -6.84 12.32 16.22
N ASN A 20 -6.62 11.58 17.30
CA ASN A 20 -7.56 10.55 17.75
C ASN A 20 -8.73 11.19 18.54
N GLU A 21 -9.68 10.37 18.98
CA GLU A 21 -10.85 10.81 19.77
C GLU A 21 -10.47 11.39 21.15
N ARG A 22 -9.28 11.06 21.66
CA ARG A 22 -8.72 11.60 22.90
C ARG A 22 -8.02 12.95 22.69
N GLY A 23 -7.83 13.36 21.44
CA GLY A 23 -7.11 14.59 21.08
C GLY A 23 -5.59 14.41 20.97
N ASP A 24 -5.07 13.18 20.94
CA ASP A 24 -3.64 12.93 20.77
C ASP A 24 -3.24 13.12 19.30
N PHE A 25 -2.11 13.79 19.08
CA PHE A 25 -1.52 13.94 17.75
C PHE A 25 -0.77 12.67 17.34
N LEU A 26 -1.09 12.15 16.17
CA LEU A 26 -0.54 10.92 15.63
C LEU A 26 -0.03 11.17 14.21
N ILE A 27 1.20 10.72 13.94
CA ILE A 27 1.87 10.88 12.65
C ILE A 27 2.32 9.53 12.10
N SER A 28 2.14 9.30 10.80
CA SER A 28 2.57 8.07 10.15
C SER A 28 3.17 8.36 8.77
N PRO A 29 4.32 7.75 8.42
CA PRO A 29 4.90 7.89 7.09
C PRO A 29 4.03 7.20 6.05
N THR A 30 3.84 7.86 4.91
CA THR A 30 3.27 7.28 3.71
C THR A 30 4.35 7.31 2.63
N LEU A 31 4.77 6.15 2.14
CA LEU A 31 5.81 6.09 1.12
C LEU A 31 5.26 6.63 -0.20
N PRO A 32 5.82 7.70 -0.77
CA PRO A 32 5.47 8.14 -2.11
C PRO A 32 6.08 7.16 -3.12
N VAL A 33 5.29 6.75 -4.11
CA VAL A 33 5.73 5.89 -5.21
C VAL A 33 5.66 6.69 -6.49
N SER A 34 6.74 6.65 -7.29
CA SER A 34 6.75 7.23 -8.64
C SER A 34 5.86 6.40 -9.55
N GLU A 35 4.85 7.02 -10.15
CA GLU A 35 4.00 6.37 -11.16
C GLU A 35 4.75 6.13 -12.49
N ALA A 36 5.91 6.78 -12.69
CA ALA A 36 6.74 6.62 -13.87
C ALA A 36 7.72 5.43 -13.78
N ASP A 37 7.94 4.92 -12.56
CA ASP A 37 8.82 3.77 -12.37
C ASP A 37 8.15 2.54 -12.96
N LEU A 38 8.93 1.77 -13.74
CA LEU A 38 8.46 0.48 -14.23
C LEU A 38 8.14 -0.39 -13.01
N PRO A 39 6.98 -1.08 -12.97
CA PRO A 39 6.73 -2.05 -11.93
C PRO A 39 7.90 -3.04 -11.96
N HIS A 40 8.68 -3.07 -10.87
CA HIS A 40 9.74 -4.05 -10.73
C HIS A 40 9.05 -5.41 -10.77
N SER A 41 9.43 -6.28 -11.71
CA SER A 41 8.90 -7.64 -11.81
C SER A 41 9.36 -8.53 -10.64
N SER A 42 10.06 -7.97 -9.66
CA SER A 42 10.38 -8.67 -8.42
C SER A 42 9.11 -8.87 -7.62
N GLU A 43 8.92 -10.08 -7.13
CA GLU A 43 7.89 -10.41 -6.16
C GLU A 43 7.94 -9.43 -4.98
N LEU A 44 6.81 -8.77 -4.70
CA LEU A 44 6.68 -7.89 -3.55
C LEU A 44 6.21 -8.72 -2.36
N LEU A 45 7.08 -8.89 -1.37
CA LEU A 45 6.76 -9.59 -0.13
C LEU A 45 6.36 -8.59 0.96
N PHE A 46 5.15 -8.75 1.49
CA PHE A 46 4.69 -8.08 2.70
C PHE A 46 4.81 -9.06 3.88
N PRO A 47 5.79 -8.92 4.77
CA PRO A 47 6.11 -9.95 5.76
C PRO A 47 5.05 -10.09 6.86
N HIS A 48 4.22 -9.05 7.05
CA HIS A 48 3.16 -9.05 8.06
C HIS A 48 1.89 -8.44 7.49
N LEU A 49 0.77 -9.08 7.78
CA LEU A 49 -0.57 -8.66 7.39
C LEU A 49 -1.45 -8.59 8.64
N ALA A 50 -2.15 -7.47 8.83
CA ALA A 50 -3.05 -7.28 9.98
C ALA A 50 -4.49 -7.63 9.58
N ILE A 51 -5.08 -8.63 10.23
CA ILE A 51 -6.45 -9.11 9.94
C ILE A 51 -7.18 -9.35 11.26
N GLY A 52 -8.36 -8.75 11.43
CA GLY A 52 -9.20 -8.94 12.61
C GLY A 52 -8.85 -8.02 13.79
N SER A 53 -9.49 -8.23 14.94
CA SER A 53 -9.26 -7.46 16.18
C SER A 53 -9.33 -5.93 16.04
N GLY A 54 -10.17 -5.43 15.11
CA GLY A 54 -10.31 -4.00 14.82
C GLY A 54 -9.31 -3.45 13.81
N CYS A 55 -8.41 -4.28 13.27
CA CYS A 55 -7.47 -3.90 12.22
C CYS A 55 -8.01 -4.26 10.83
N GLU A 56 -7.87 -3.33 9.89
CA GLU A 56 -8.17 -3.50 8.47
C GLU A 56 -6.91 -3.20 7.66
N MET A 57 -6.59 -4.06 6.69
CA MET A 57 -5.48 -3.88 5.77
C MET A 57 -6.01 -3.83 4.34
N GLN A 58 -5.57 -2.82 3.59
CA GLN A 58 -6.00 -2.58 2.21
C GLN A 58 -4.82 -2.63 1.26
N PHE A 59 -4.96 -3.41 0.18
CA PHE A 59 -4.05 -3.37 -0.96
C PHE A 59 -4.64 -2.48 -2.04
N VAL A 60 -3.93 -1.41 -2.40
CA VAL A 60 -4.34 -0.48 -3.45
C VAL A 60 -3.45 -0.72 -4.66
N LEU A 61 -4.02 -1.32 -5.71
CA LEU A 61 -3.35 -1.48 -6.99
C LEU A 61 -3.73 -0.34 -7.93
N PHE A 62 -2.73 0.32 -8.49
CA PHE A 62 -2.91 1.35 -9.52
C PHE A 62 -1.94 1.12 -10.67
N SER A 63 -2.35 1.42 -11.89
CA SER A 63 -1.49 1.32 -13.07
C SER A 63 -0.78 2.66 -13.31
N GLY A 64 0.55 2.65 -13.37
CA GLY A 64 1.34 3.80 -13.82
C GLY A 64 1.30 4.03 -15.35
N ARG A 65 0.59 3.17 -16.09
CA ARG A 65 0.47 3.21 -17.55
C ARG A 65 -0.99 3.36 -17.98
N ALA A 66 -1.20 3.81 -19.21
CA ALA A 66 -2.52 3.91 -19.84
C ALA A 66 -3.19 2.55 -20.15
N THR A 67 -2.49 1.45 -19.92
CA THR A 67 -2.97 0.08 -20.12
C THR A 67 -3.39 -0.55 -18.80
N SER A 68 -4.44 -1.38 -18.82
CA SER A 68 -4.87 -2.15 -17.64
C SER A 68 -3.73 -3.00 -17.09
N SER A 69 -3.57 -3.00 -15.76
CA SER A 69 -2.64 -3.87 -15.04
C SER A 69 -3.41 -4.91 -14.24
N SER A 70 -2.94 -6.15 -14.23
CA SER A 70 -3.49 -7.24 -13.43
C SER A 70 -2.38 -7.99 -12.70
N GLY A 71 -2.75 -8.72 -11.66
CA GLY A 71 -1.83 -9.53 -10.86
C GLY A 71 -2.57 -10.43 -9.88
N THR A 72 -1.84 -11.34 -9.24
CA THR A 72 -2.35 -12.26 -8.23
C THR A 72 -1.67 -11.97 -6.90
N ILE A 73 -2.43 -11.93 -5.81
CA ILE A 73 -1.90 -11.86 -4.44
C ILE A 73 -2.06 -13.24 -3.80
N TYR A 74 -0.97 -13.76 -3.25
CA TYR A 74 -0.97 -15.00 -2.47
C TYR A 74 -0.76 -14.67 -0.99
N PHE A 75 -1.47 -15.38 -0.12
CA PHE A 75 -1.39 -15.20 1.32
C PHE A 75 -0.84 -16.48 1.95
N PHE A 76 0.08 -16.32 2.89
CA PHE A 76 0.72 -17.44 3.59
C PHE A 76 0.76 -17.18 5.09
N ASP A 77 0.66 -18.25 5.88
CA ASP A 77 0.96 -18.19 7.31
C ASP A 77 2.47 -18.19 7.57
N GLN A 78 2.86 -18.10 8.84
CA GLN A 78 4.27 -18.10 9.25
C GLN A 78 5.03 -19.40 8.89
N ASN A 79 4.32 -20.48 8.56
CA ASN A 79 4.90 -21.76 8.16
C ASN A 79 4.95 -21.91 6.62
N GLY A 80 4.51 -20.89 5.87
CA GLY A 80 4.41 -20.95 4.40
C GLY A 80 3.17 -21.68 3.89
N THR A 81 2.19 -21.94 4.76
CA THR A 81 0.94 -22.60 4.36
C THR A 81 0.01 -21.58 3.69
N PRO A 82 -0.57 -21.86 2.52
CA PRO A 82 -1.51 -20.95 1.88
C PRO A 82 -2.71 -20.64 2.77
N LEU A 83 -3.03 -19.35 2.92
CA LEU A 83 -4.21 -18.84 3.61
C LEU A 83 -5.30 -18.48 2.60
N SER A 84 -6.51 -18.94 2.87
CA SER A 84 -7.71 -18.50 2.13
C SER A 84 -8.37 -17.36 2.89
N LEU A 85 -8.23 -16.14 2.36
CA LEU A 85 -8.79 -14.93 2.97
C LEU A 85 -9.97 -14.42 2.13
N ALA A 86 -11.04 -14.00 2.80
CA ALA A 86 -12.15 -13.30 2.14
C ALA A 86 -11.72 -11.88 1.81
N LEU A 87 -11.47 -11.60 0.53
CA LEU A 87 -11.18 -10.25 0.04
C LEU A 87 -12.49 -9.47 -0.13
N ARG A 88 -12.51 -8.23 0.37
CA ARG A 88 -13.61 -7.29 0.15
C ARG A 88 -13.17 -6.28 -0.92
N GLN A 89 -13.99 -6.13 -1.96
CA GLN A 89 -13.79 -5.16 -3.04
C GLN A 89 -14.48 -3.83 -2.72
#